data_AF-A0A2M9D361-F1
#
_entry.id   AF-A0A2M9D361-F1
#
_cell.length_a   1.000
_cell.length_b   1.000
_cell.length_c   1.000
_cell.angle_alpha   90.00
_cell.angle_beta   90.00
_cell.angle_gamma   90.00
#
_symmetry.space_group_name_H-M   'P 1'
#
loop_
_entity.id
_entity.type
_entity.pdbx_description
1 polymer ?
#
loop_
_entity_poly.entity_id
_entity_poly.type
_entity_poly.pdbx_seq_one_letter_code
_entity_poly.pdbx_strand_id
1 'polypeptide(L)'
;MNSRTSFDSRCDVSVIDLPAAGVDHVFAADRAGSRALTIEVVVDGASAWTASFAAPEPGIRALTEVLGTPTPTALCVVERGTAFLGDALRPASFEAIKTRSPIVGARQLLDGALLLLVTPWEVIAIDAAGVRWSTERIAVEGLRLAEVNGEWITGIADPHDDQPHPFSIELATGRVLGGGDIGR
;
A
#
# COMPACT_ATOMS: atom_id res chain seq x y z
N MET A 1 22.94 -10.34 -10.95
CA MET A 1 21.95 -9.95 -11.97
C MET A 1 20.69 -9.57 -11.23
N ASN A 2 20.38 -8.27 -11.13
CA ASN A 2 19.17 -7.81 -10.44
C ASN A 2 17.97 -8.04 -11.37
N SER A 3 17.27 -9.15 -11.16
CA SER A 3 15.96 -9.39 -11.76
C SER A 3 14.98 -8.36 -11.19
N ARG A 4 14.20 -7.68 -12.05
CA ARG A 4 13.12 -6.76 -11.66
C ARG A 4 12.22 -7.44 -10.61
N THR A 5 12.24 -6.97 -9.37
CA THR A 5 11.37 -7.47 -8.27
C THR A 5 10.12 -6.62 -8.11
N SER A 6 9.52 -6.20 -9.23
CA SER A 6 8.29 -5.43 -9.23
C SER A 6 7.30 -5.99 -10.24
N PHE A 7 6.01 -5.74 -10.04
CA PHE A 7 4.98 -6.01 -11.03
C PHE A 7 5.32 -5.34 -12.36
N ASP A 8 4.93 -6.00 -13.45
CA ASP A 8 5.01 -5.40 -14.78
C ASP A 8 3.99 -4.26 -14.87
N SER A 9 4.50 -3.04 -14.94
CA SER A 9 3.71 -1.81 -15.06
C SER A 9 3.72 -1.32 -16.51
N ARG A 10 2.57 -0.86 -16.98
CA ARG A 10 2.40 -0.07 -18.21
C ARG A 10 2.50 1.44 -17.95
N CYS A 11 2.58 1.82 -16.69
CA CYS A 11 2.70 3.20 -16.24
C CYS A 11 4.17 3.52 -15.95
N ASP A 12 4.65 4.61 -16.53
CA ASP A 12 5.82 5.36 -16.06
C ASP A 12 5.32 6.50 -15.16
N VAL A 13 5.88 6.61 -13.96
CA VAL A 13 5.40 7.55 -12.94
C VAL A 13 6.57 8.34 -12.38
N SER A 14 6.45 9.66 -12.42
CA SER A 14 7.43 10.58 -11.85
C SER A 14 6.80 11.41 -10.75
N VAL A 15 7.50 11.54 -9.61
CA VAL A 15 7.13 12.51 -8.58
C VAL A 15 7.62 13.88 -9.04
N ILE A 16 6.71 14.86 -9.03
CA ILE A 16 6.97 16.21 -9.52
C ILE A 16 6.61 17.25 -8.45
N ASP A 17 7.15 18.46 -8.58
CA ASP A 17 6.64 19.61 -7.85
C ASP A 17 5.27 20.01 -8.39
N LEU A 18 4.44 20.63 -7.53
CA LEU A 18 3.13 21.13 -7.93
C LEU A 18 3.28 22.15 -9.08
N PRO A 19 2.72 21.89 -10.28
CA PRO A 19 2.83 22.82 -11.38
C PRO A 19 2.08 24.13 -11.08
N ALA A 20 2.57 25.25 -11.62
CA ALA A 20 1.94 26.56 -11.43
C ALA A 20 0.50 26.63 -11.97
N ALA A 21 0.18 25.82 -12.98
CA ALA A 21 -1.15 25.70 -13.56
C ALA A 21 -2.11 24.81 -12.74
N GLY A 22 -1.62 24.16 -11.67
CA GLY A 22 -2.33 23.09 -10.98
C GLY A 22 -2.08 21.71 -11.60
N VAL A 23 -2.94 20.76 -11.26
CA VAL A 23 -2.89 19.37 -11.74
C VAL A 23 -4.22 18.98 -12.39
N ASP A 24 -4.21 17.96 -13.23
CA ASP A 24 -5.42 17.47 -13.90
C ASP A 24 -6.40 16.82 -12.93
N HIS A 25 -5.88 16.16 -11.88
CA HIS A 25 -6.68 15.44 -10.88
C HIS A 25 -6.23 15.73 -9.44
N VAL A 26 -7.19 15.85 -8.53
CA VAL A 26 -6.92 16.06 -7.11
C VAL A 26 -7.68 15.01 -6.29
N PHE A 27 -6.97 14.28 -5.46
CA PHE A 27 -7.51 13.29 -4.54
C PHE A 27 -7.14 13.69 -3.12
N ALA A 28 -8.13 13.75 -2.24
CA ALA A 28 -7.94 14.08 -0.84
C ALA A 28 -8.64 13.05 0.03
N ALA A 29 -7.90 12.49 0.98
CA ALA A 29 -8.49 11.64 2.01
C ALA A 29 -9.24 12.48 3.06
N ASP A 30 -10.06 11.81 3.86
CA ASP A 30 -10.73 12.46 5.00
C ASP A 30 -9.71 13.13 5.92
N ARG A 31 -9.93 14.41 6.24
CA ARG A 31 -9.02 15.25 7.05
C ARG A 31 -7.63 15.45 6.43
N ALA A 32 -7.53 15.44 5.10
CA ALA A 32 -6.30 15.80 4.40
C ALA A 32 -5.76 17.17 4.84
N GLY A 33 -4.44 17.26 4.99
CA GLY A 33 -3.74 18.51 5.27
C GLY A 33 -3.45 19.31 4.00
N SER A 34 -2.61 20.34 4.12
CA SER A 34 -2.19 21.19 3.00
C SER A 34 -1.06 20.62 2.15
N ARG A 35 -0.42 19.53 2.58
CA ARG A 35 0.66 18.85 1.85
C ARG A 35 0.09 17.69 1.05
N ALA A 36 0.65 17.50 -0.15
CA ALA A 36 0.25 16.44 -1.06
C ALA A 36 1.45 15.93 -1.85
N LEU A 37 1.41 14.64 -2.22
CA LEU A 37 2.30 14.05 -3.22
C LEU A 37 1.74 14.39 -4.60
N THR A 38 2.57 14.97 -5.47
CA THR A 38 2.18 15.24 -6.86
C THR A 38 2.95 14.35 -7.80
N ILE A 39 2.25 13.75 -8.75
CA ILE A 39 2.83 12.81 -9.72
C ILE A 39 2.42 13.20 -11.15
N GLU A 40 3.28 12.87 -12.09
CA GLU A 40 2.99 12.75 -13.51
C GLU A 40 2.94 11.26 -13.87
N VAL A 41 1.93 10.86 -14.63
CA VAL A 41 1.73 9.47 -15.07
C VAL A 41 1.65 9.41 -16.58
N VAL A 42 2.48 8.57 -17.18
CA VAL A 42 2.49 8.26 -18.61
C VAL A 42 2.13 6.78 -18.78
N VAL A 43 1.07 6.48 -19.53
CA VAL A 43 0.65 5.10 -19.79
C VAL A 43 1.05 4.70 -21.20
N ASP A 44 1.80 3.59 -21.34
CA ASP A 44 2.33 3.07 -22.62
C ASP A 44 3.11 4.09 -23.47
N GLY A 45 3.77 5.06 -22.83
CA GLY A 45 4.50 6.12 -23.53
C GLY A 45 3.61 7.11 -24.29
N ALA A 46 2.30 7.13 -24.00
CA ALA A 46 1.32 8.01 -24.63
C ALA A 46 1.02 9.25 -23.76
N SER A 47 -0.22 9.75 -23.79
CA SER A 47 -0.64 10.95 -23.07
C SER A 47 -0.31 10.90 -21.58
N ALA A 48 0.34 11.97 -21.11
CA ALA A 48 0.62 12.20 -19.70
C ALA A 48 -0.57 12.90 -19.02
N TRP A 49 -0.77 12.62 -17.73
CA TRP A 49 -1.64 13.40 -16.86
C TRP A 49 -0.99 13.56 -15.48
N THR A 50 -1.42 14.57 -14.75
CA THR A 50 -0.90 14.90 -13.43
C THR A 50 -1.96 14.72 -12.35
N ALA A 51 -1.52 14.30 -11.16
CA ALA A 51 -2.41 14.23 -10.02
C ALA A 51 -1.73 14.62 -8.72
N SER A 52 -2.52 15.18 -7.81
CA SER A 52 -2.11 15.47 -6.44
C SER A 52 -2.90 14.62 -5.45
N PHE A 53 -2.21 14.00 -4.50
CA PHE A 53 -2.76 13.13 -3.47
C PHE A 53 -2.50 13.74 -2.10
N ALA A 54 -3.54 14.15 -1.39
CA ALA A 54 -3.46 14.78 -0.09
C ALA A 54 -3.92 13.83 1.01
N ALA A 55 -3.09 13.67 2.04
CA ALA A 55 -3.34 12.80 3.18
C ALA A 55 -3.33 13.61 4.50
N PRO A 56 -3.90 13.06 5.59
CA PRO A 56 -3.80 13.65 6.91
C PRO A 56 -2.35 13.88 7.35
N GLU A 57 -2.15 14.73 8.36
CA GLU A 57 -0.85 14.85 9.01
C GLU A 57 -0.43 13.54 9.69
N PRO A 58 0.86 13.18 9.63
CA PRO A 58 1.29 11.82 9.71
C PRO A 58 1.43 11.39 11.18
N GLY A 59 1.19 10.10 11.42
CA GLY A 59 1.87 9.40 12.50
C GLY A 59 3.35 9.17 12.16
N ILE A 60 4.17 8.85 13.16
CA ILE A 60 5.60 8.54 12.99
C ILE A 60 5.79 7.39 11.95
N ARG A 61 6.77 7.53 11.03
CA ARG A 61 7.21 6.49 10.04
C ARG A 61 6.17 6.04 8.99
N ALA A 62 5.28 6.92 8.55
CA ALA A 62 4.35 6.60 7.47
C ALA A 62 5.06 6.52 6.09
N LEU A 63 4.62 5.58 5.24
CA LEU A 63 5.14 5.37 3.88
C LEU A 63 4.64 6.46 2.92
N THR A 64 5.53 6.97 2.05
CA THR A 64 5.16 7.74 0.85
C THR A 64 5.85 7.09 -0.35
N GLU A 65 5.08 6.49 -1.26
CA GLU A 65 5.59 5.73 -2.40
C GLU A 65 4.50 5.52 -3.46
N VAL A 66 4.88 5.44 -4.74
CA VAL A 66 3.99 4.96 -5.80
C VAL A 66 4.32 3.50 -6.10
N LEU A 67 3.33 2.63 -5.96
CA LEU A 67 3.49 1.19 -6.09
C LEU A 67 2.71 0.69 -7.30
N GLY A 68 3.37 -0.14 -8.13
CA GLY A 68 2.66 -0.96 -9.11
C GLY A 68 1.77 -2.00 -8.43
N THR A 69 0.74 -2.43 -9.14
CA THR A 69 -0.18 -3.48 -8.67
C THR A 69 -0.13 -4.67 -9.64
N PRO A 70 -0.76 -5.81 -9.30
CA PRO A 70 -0.90 -6.93 -10.24
C PRO A 70 -1.61 -6.59 -11.54
N THR A 71 -2.43 -5.53 -11.56
CA THR A 71 -3.03 -4.99 -12.78
C THR A 71 -2.06 -3.97 -13.39
N PRO A 72 -1.55 -4.17 -14.63
CA PRO A 72 -0.46 -3.36 -15.17
C PRO A 72 -0.74 -1.86 -15.35
N THR A 73 -2.01 -1.45 -15.36
CA THR A 73 -2.41 -0.04 -15.47
C THR A 73 -2.88 0.53 -14.13
N ALA A 74 -3.04 -0.30 -13.10
CA ALA A 74 -3.47 0.18 -11.79
C ALA A 74 -2.26 0.49 -10.90
N LEU A 75 -2.38 1.60 -10.17
CA LEU A 75 -1.37 2.11 -9.26
C LEU A 75 -1.94 2.18 -7.84
N CYS A 76 -1.09 1.93 -6.86
CA CYS A 76 -1.34 2.22 -5.46
C CYS A 76 -0.41 3.36 -5.04
N VAL A 77 -0.95 4.57 -4.93
CA VAL A 77 -0.21 5.75 -4.44
C VAL A 77 -0.37 5.82 -2.94
N VAL A 78 0.70 5.62 -2.19
CA VAL A 78 0.71 5.83 -0.75
C VAL A 78 1.28 7.22 -0.48
N GLU A 79 0.47 8.09 0.13
CA GLU A 79 0.94 9.38 0.63
C GLU A 79 0.76 9.42 2.14
N ARG A 80 1.87 9.54 2.87
CA ARG A 80 1.93 9.62 4.34
C ARG A 80 1.08 8.55 5.02
N GLY A 81 1.18 7.33 4.50
CA GLY A 81 0.51 6.14 4.99
C GLY A 81 -0.97 6.00 4.60
N THR A 82 -1.52 6.93 3.82
CA THR A 82 -2.82 6.76 3.18
C THR A 82 -2.61 6.18 1.78
N ALA A 83 -3.17 5.01 1.50
CA ALA A 83 -3.14 4.45 0.15
C ALA A 83 -4.33 4.92 -0.67
N PHE A 84 -4.07 5.31 -1.90
CA PHE A 84 -5.04 5.56 -2.95
C PHE A 84 -4.85 4.51 -4.03
N LEU A 85 -5.91 3.80 -4.40
CA LEU A 85 -5.89 2.76 -5.42
C LEU A 85 -6.78 3.17 -6.58
N GLY A 86 -6.26 3.08 -7.80
CA GLY A 86 -7.01 3.42 -9.01
C GLY A 86 -6.33 2.94 -10.28
N ASP A 87 -7.02 3.12 -11.40
CA ASP A 87 -6.59 2.74 -12.74
C ASP A 87 -6.07 3.96 -13.50
N ALA A 88 -4.82 3.93 -13.97
CA ALA A 88 -4.19 5.03 -14.67
C ALA A 88 -4.81 5.33 -16.04
N LEU A 89 -5.53 4.36 -16.63
CA LEU A 89 -6.33 4.60 -17.83
C LEU A 89 -7.65 5.32 -17.53
N ARG A 90 -8.05 5.38 -16.25
CA ARG A 90 -9.24 6.09 -15.77
C ARG A 90 -8.85 6.92 -14.54
N PRO A 91 -8.12 8.03 -14.71
CA PRO A 91 -7.49 8.72 -13.58
C PRO A 91 -8.45 9.15 -12.48
N ALA A 92 -9.71 9.46 -12.81
CA ALA A 92 -10.75 9.79 -11.82
C ALA A 92 -11.19 8.61 -10.92
N SER A 93 -10.67 7.40 -11.14
CA SER A 93 -11.06 6.19 -10.39
C SER A 93 -10.32 5.99 -9.07
N PHE A 94 -9.36 6.85 -8.72
CA PHE A 94 -8.58 6.67 -7.51
C PHE A 94 -9.43 6.93 -6.25
N GLU A 95 -9.39 5.97 -5.33
CA GLU A 95 -10.07 6.05 -4.04
C GLU A 95 -9.13 5.72 -2.89
N ALA A 96 -9.33 6.38 -1.74
CA ALA A 96 -8.57 6.09 -0.52
C ALA A 96 -8.99 4.75 0.09
N ILE A 97 -8.02 3.87 0.35
CA ILE A 97 -8.23 2.63 1.08
C ILE A 97 -8.36 2.95 2.57
N LYS A 98 -9.46 2.50 3.18
CA LYS A 98 -9.66 2.62 4.63
C LYS A 98 -8.78 1.62 5.38
N THR A 99 -7.96 2.13 6.29
CA THR A 99 -7.12 1.33 7.18
C THR A 99 -7.31 1.77 8.63
N ARG A 100 -6.95 0.92 9.59
CA ARG A 100 -7.00 1.22 11.02
C ARG A 100 -5.87 2.16 11.48
N SER A 101 -4.77 2.18 10.74
CA SER A 101 -3.56 2.94 11.04
C SER A 101 -2.82 3.27 9.74
N PRO A 102 -1.95 4.31 9.72
CA PRO A 102 -1.15 4.62 8.55
C PRO A 102 -0.31 3.42 8.08
N ILE A 103 -0.20 3.28 6.76
CA ILE A 103 0.71 2.31 6.11
C ILE A 103 2.15 2.74 6.38
N VAL A 104 2.95 1.79 6.83
CA VAL A 104 4.36 1.95 7.19
C VAL A 104 5.29 1.11 6.31
N GLY A 105 4.73 0.23 5.47
CA GLY A 105 5.50 -0.58 4.53
C GLY A 105 4.63 -1.23 3.47
N ALA A 106 5.26 -1.72 2.42
CA ALA A 106 4.62 -2.46 1.36
C ALA A 106 5.52 -3.61 0.87
N ARG A 107 4.91 -4.65 0.32
CA ARG A 107 5.62 -5.78 -0.28
C ARG A 107 4.87 -6.34 -1.48
N GLN A 108 5.58 -6.51 -2.60
CA GLN A 108 5.03 -7.16 -3.79
C GLN A 108 5.35 -8.65 -3.77
N LEU A 109 4.32 -9.48 -3.94
CA LEU A 109 4.42 -10.92 -4.09
C LEU A 109 4.03 -11.30 -5.53
N LEU A 110 5.04 -11.45 -6.39
CA LEU A 110 4.83 -11.64 -7.83
C LEU A 110 4.12 -12.96 -8.15
N ASP A 111 4.58 -14.07 -7.55
CA ASP A 111 3.99 -15.40 -7.78
C ASP A 111 2.54 -15.50 -7.29
N GLY A 112 2.21 -14.77 -6.22
CA GLY A 112 0.85 -14.69 -5.69
C GLY A 112 -0.02 -13.63 -6.34
N ALA A 113 0.55 -12.77 -7.20
CA ALA A 113 -0.11 -11.59 -7.75
C ALA A 113 -0.77 -10.73 -6.64
N LEU A 114 -0.05 -10.45 -5.56
CA LEU A 114 -0.52 -9.63 -4.43
C LEU A 114 0.43 -8.48 -4.12
N LEU A 115 -0.11 -7.27 -4.01
CA LEU A 115 0.54 -6.17 -3.30
C LEU A 115 0.05 -6.18 -1.85
N LEU A 116 0.97 -6.35 -0.91
CA LEU A 116 0.67 -6.24 0.52
C LEU A 116 1.01 -4.84 1.02
N LEU A 117 0.05 -4.19 1.67
CA LEU A 117 0.23 -2.95 2.41
C LEU A 117 0.23 -3.27 3.91
N VAL A 118 1.18 -2.70 4.63
CA VAL A 118 1.44 -3.01 6.03
C VAL A 118 1.23 -1.79 6.88
N THR A 119 0.35 -1.91 7.87
CA THR A 119 0.25 -0.95 8.98
C THR A 119 0.90 -1.55 10.22
N PRO A 120 1.06 -0.82 11.33
CA PRO A 120 1.48 -1.41 12.60
C PRO A 120 0.56 -2.53 13.12
N TRP A 121 -0.69 -2.60 12.68
CA TRP A 121 -1.72 -3.44 13.32
C TRP A 121 -2.38 -4.46 12.40
N GLU A 122 -2.37 -4.23 11.10
CA GLU A 122 -3.03 -5.07 10.10
C GLU A 122 -2.26 -5.08 8.78
N VAL A 123 -2.55 -6.09 7.97
CA VAL A 123 -2.06 -6.22 6.60
C VAL A 123 -3.24 -6.19 5.63
N ILE A 124 -3.08 -5.48 4.52
CA ILE A 124 -4.06 -5.39 3.46
C ILE A 124 -3.46 -6.00 2.20
N ALA A 125 -4.21 -6.85 1.50
CA ALA A 125 -3.80 -7.41 0.22
C ALA A 125 -4.62 -6.83 -0.92
N ILE A 126 -3.91 -6.43 -1.98
CA ILE A 126 -4.47 -5.94 -3.24
C ILE A 126 -4.12 -6.95 -4.32
N ASP A 127 -5.13 -7.44 -5.03
CA ASP A 127 -4.98 -8.25 -6.24
C ASP A 127 -5.48 -7.49 -7.49
N ALA A 128 -5.61 -8.18 -8.61
CA ALA A 128 -6.05 -7.57 -9.87
C ALA A 128 -7.49 -6.97 -9.80
N ALA A 129 -8.33 -7.43 -8.87
CA ALA A 129 -9.68 -6.95 -8.67
C ALA A 129 -9.77 -5.79 -7.66
N GLY A 130 -8.66 -5.40 -7.03
CA GLY A 130 -8.61 -4.36 -6.01
C GLY A 130 -8.26 -4.91 -4.63
N VAL A 131 -8.81 -4.34 -3.56
CA VAL A 131 -8.60 -4.87 -2.20
C VAL A 131 -9.24 -6.25 -2.09
N ARG A 132 -8.41 -7.28 -1.93
CA ARG A 132 -8.84 -8.66 -1.80
C ARG A 132 -9.28 -8.98 -0.39
N TRP A 133 -8.46 -8.61 0.60
CA TRP A 133 -8.73 -8.80 2.01
C TRP A 133 -7.93 -7.81 2.85
N SER A 134 -8.37 -7.64 4.09
CA SER A 134 -7.64 -6.99 5.18
C SER A 134 -7.74 -7.91 6.39
N THR A 135 -6.63 -8.10 7.09
CA THR A 135 -6.61 -8.94 8.29
C THR A 135 -7.43 -8.31 9.41
N GLU A 136 -7.80 -9.11 10.42
CA GLU A 136 -8.05 -8.54 11.74
C GLU A 136 -6.78 -7.86 12.29
N ARG A 137 -6.92 -7.15 13.41
CA ARG A 137 -5.76 -6.64 14.13
C ARG A 137 -4.86 -7.84 14.50
N ILE A 138 -3.55 -7.71 14.38
CA ILE A 138 -2.55 -8.77 14.65
C ILE A 138 -1.65 -8.42 15.84
N ALA A 139 -1.43 -7.13 16.10
CA ALA A 139 -0.42 -6.65 17.04
C ALA A 139 -0.94 -5.48 17.90
N VAL A 140 -0.29 -5.23 19.03
CA VAL A 140 -0.58 -4.08 19.91
C VAL A 140 0.29 -2.88 19.55
N GLU A 141 1.61 -3.07 19.52
CA GLU A 141 2.63 -2.07 19.25
C GLU A 141 3.00 -2.00 17.77
N GLY A 142 3.18 -3.14 17.12
CA GLY A 142 3.67 -3.15 15.74
C GLY A 142 3.83 -4.53 15.14
N LEU A 143 3.97 -4.59 13.83
CA LEU A 143 4.17 -5.84 13.12
C LEU A 143 5.32 -5.75 12.11
N ARG A 144 5.99 -6.88 11.88
CA ARG A 144 7.02 -7.05 10.85
C ARG A 144 6.74 -8.31 10.05
N LEU A 145 6.58 -8.15 8.73
CA LEU A 145 6.53 -9.29 7.80
C LEU A 145 7.93 -9.89 7.63
N ALA A 146 8.01 -11.21 7.55
CA ALA A 146 9.23 -11.98 7.38
C ALA A 146 9.24 -12.65 5.99
N GLU A 147 8.85 -13.91 5.88
CA GLU A 147 9.05 -14.73 4.69
C GLU A 147 7.72 -15.24 4.12
N VAL A 148 7.72 -15.56 2.83
CA VAL A 148 6.62 -16.33 2.24
C VAL A 148 7.01 -17.79 2.25
N ASN A 149 6.15 -18.63 2.81
CA ASN A 149 6.32 -20.09 2.85
C ASN A 149 5.05 -20.75 2.29
N GLY A 150 5.10 -21.11 1.00
CA GLY A 150 3.96 -21.65 0.29
C GLY A 150 2.78 -20.68 0.27
N GLU A 151 1.64 -21.09 0.82
CA GLU A 151 0.40 -20.30 0.87
C GLU A 151 0.35 -19.28 2.00
N TRP A 152 1.44 -19.14 2.76
CA TRP A 152 1.48 -18.34 3.99
C TRP A 152 2.56 -17.27 3.91
N ILE A 153 2.28 -16.09 4.46
CA ILE A 153 3.31 -15.13 4.84
C ILE A 153 3.47 -15.09 6.35
N THR A 154 4.70 -15.22 6.83
CA THR A 154 5.02 -15.22 8.26
C THR A 154 5.45 -13.83 8.72
N GLY A 155 5.38 -13.60 10.02
CA GLY A 155 5.85 -12.36 10.62
C GLY A 155 5.93 -12.44 12.14
N ILE A 156 6.33 -11.32 12.73
CA ILE A 156 6.43 -11.11 14.17
C ILE A 156 5.55 -9.91 14.54
N ALA A 157 4.60 -10.13 15.45
CA ALA A 157 3.88 -9.09 16.15
C ALA A 157 4.66 -8.68 17.40
N ASP A 158 4.56 -7.41 17.75
CA ASP A 158 5.14 -6.79 18.93
C ASP A 158 6.64 -7.14 19.07
N PRO A 159 7.46 -6.81 18.05
CA PRO A 159 8.84 -7.28 17.94
C PRO A 159 9.79 -6.69 19.00
N HIS A 160 9.29 -5.78 19.84
CA HIS A 160 10.03 -5.15 20.93
C HIS A 160 9.67 -5.72 22.31
N ASP A 161 8.70 -6.65 22.38
CA ASP A 161 8.35 -7.37 23.61
C ASP A 161 9.44 -8.37 23.99
N ASP A 162 9.51 -8.70 25.29
CA ASP A 162 10.41 -9.73 25.83
C ASP A 162 10.19 -11.10 25.17
N GLN A 163 8.96 -11.37 24.73
CA GLN A 163 8.58 -12.56 23.97
C GLN A 163 7.81 -12.14 22.71
N PRO A 164 8.50 -11.89 21.58
CA PRO A 164 7.84 -11.52 20.35
C PRO A 164 6.87 -12.61 19.87
N HIS A 165 5.73 -12.18 19.34
CA HIS A 165 4.62 -13.07 19.03
C HIS A 165 4.64 -13.46 17.53
N PRO A 166 4.99 -14.70 17.15
CA PRO A 166 4.96 -15.10 15.75
C PRO A 166 3.52 -15.17 15.22
N PHE A 167 3.35 -14.80 13.96
CA PHE A 167 2.09 -14.99 13.24
C PHE A 167 2.31 -15.52 11.82
N SER A 168 1.23 -16.02 11.22
CA SER A 168 1.17 -16.40 9.82
C SER A 168 -0.17 -15.95 9.22
N ILE A 169 -0.14 -15.44 7.99
CA ILE A 169 -1.32 -14.99 7.25
C ILE A 169 -1.48 -15.88 6.01
N GLU A 170 -2.65 -16.48 5.84
CA GLU A 170 -3.01 -17.26 4.66
C GLU A 170 -3.21 -16.31 3.48
N LEU A 171 -2.37 -16.39 2.45
CA LEU A 171 -2.36 -15.44 1.33
C LEU A 171 -3.69 -15.42 0.57
N ALA A 172 -4.39 -16.56 0.52
CA ALA A 172 -5.65 -16.67 -0.18
C ALA A 172 -6.79 -15.86 0.47
N THR A 173 -6.80 -15.77 1.81
CA THR A 173 -7.98 -15.33 2.60
C THR A 173 -7.69 -14.18 3.55
N GLY A 174 -6.44 -13.92 3.91
CA GLY A 174 -6.07 -12.99 4.98
C GLY A 174 -6.27 -13.56 6.38
N ARG A 175 -6.55 -14.86 6.53
CA ARG A 175 -6.73 -15.51 7.82
C ARG A 175 -5.42 -15.51 8.61
N VAL A 176 -5.47 -15.06 9.85
CA VAL A 176 -4.31 -14.96 10.75
C VAL A 176 -4.27 -16.14 11.71
N LEU A 177 -3.07 -16.69 11.93
CA LEU A 177 -2.74 -17.63 12.99
C LEU A 177 -1.62 -17.02 13.85
N GLY A 178 -1.77 -17.05 15.18
CA GLY A 178 -0.83 -16.40 16.10
C GLY A 178 -1.04 -14.88 16.19
N GLY A 179 0.00 -14.14 16.54
CA GLY A 179 -0.05 -12.69 16.79
C GLY A 179 -0.03 -12.32 18.28
N GLY A 180 -0.06 -11.02 18.56
CA GLY A 180 -0.05 -10.48 19.92
C GLY A 180 -1.31 -10.85 20.70
N ASP A 181 -1.28 -10.70 22.03
CA ASP A 181 -2.44 -10.96 22.88
C ASP A 181 -3.45 -9.80 22.79
N ILE A 182 -4.22 -9.82 21.71
CA ILE A 182 -5.26 -8.85 21.41
C ILE A 182 -6.50 -9.29 22.19
N GLY A 183 -6.57 -8.85 23.44
CA GLY A 183 -7.57 -9.26 24.45
C GLY A 183 -8.85 -9.86 23.86
N ARG A 184 -8.91 -11.19 23.85
CA ARG A 184 -10.10 -11.99 23.52
C ARG A 184 -10.95 -12.23 24.76
#